data_AF-A0A1J5HDZ0-F1
#
_entry.id   AF-A0A1J5HDZ0-F1
#
_cell.length_a   1.000
_cell.length_b   1.000
_cell.length_c   1.000
_cell.angle_alpha   90.00
_cell.angle_beta   90.00
_cell.angle_gamma   90.00
#
_symmetry.space_group_name_H-M   'P 1'
#
loop_
_entity.id
_entity.type
_entity.pdbx_description
1 polymer ?
#
loop_
_entity_poly.entity_id
_entity_poly.type
_entity_poly.pdbx_seq_one_letter_code
_entity_poly.pdbx_strand_id
1 'polypeptide(L)'
;MIQKNNNNQAFTLIEMVVAIAIFTIFISMISGTYLYVARAQRDSAEMRKVYSGARDVVSDISQDVKLQSVYYGCYEGSAMGISECLTTVDLTQGNEVDHLALYSGDEAEVFYAEDGVVYVNEYVFDGASWLPASGYEDGAKAVTAAPLTVDGLYFRIFPAYDPDEYYDDVSLQFQPHITVYIDSSYSDILNFSLQTSVSTRTYVQN
;
A
#
# COMPACT_ATOMS: atom_id res chain seq x y z
N MET A 1 -33.76 -56.33 -50.60
CA MET A 1 -34.48 -56.84 -49.43
C MET A 1 -33.68 -56.42 -48.20
N ILE A 2 -34.09 -55.37 -47.49
CA ILE A 2 -33.35 -54.84 -46.34
C ILE A 2 -34.00 -55.44 -45.09
N GLN A 3 -33.28 -56.33 -44.42
CA GLN A 3 -33.72 -56.93 -43.16
C GLN A 3 -33.63 -55.89 -42.05
N LYS A 4 -34.78 -55.45 -41.55
CA LYS A 4 -34.90 -54.55 -40.41
C LYS A 4 -34.84 -55.38 -39.12
N ASN A 5 -33.68 -55.48 -38.50
CA ASN A 5 -33.51 -56.06 -37.16
C ASN A 5 -34.06 -55.09 -36.11
N ASN A 6 -35.29 -55.31 -35.67
CA ASN A 6 -35.90 -54.62 -34.53
C ASN A 6 -35.48 -55.35 -33.24
N ASN A 7 -34.27 -55.10 -32.73
CA ASN A 7 -33.86 -55.54 -31.40
C ASN A 7 -33.76 -54.34 -30.46
N ASN A 8 -34.91 -53.72 -30.18
CA ASN A 8 -34.99 -52.65 -29.18
C ASN A 8 -35.11 -53.29 -27.81
N GLN A 9 -33.99 -53.69 -27.22
CA GLN A 9 -33.95 -54.05 -25.81
C GLN A 9 -34.26 -52.79 -25.00
N ALA A 10 -35.42 -52.78 -24.35
CA ALA A 10 -35.78 -51.72 -23.42
C ALA A 10 -34.84 -51.79 -22.21
N PHE A 11 -34.26 -50.64 -21.84
CA PHE A 11 -33.44 -50.51 -20.64
C PHE A 11 -34.21 -51.01 -19.42
N THR A 12 -33.54 -51.80 -18.58
CA THR A 12 -34.15 -52.25 -17.34
C THR A 12 -34.27 -51.08 -16.36
N LEU A 13 -35.32 -51.07 -15.55
CA LEU A 13 -35.56 -50.00 -14.57
C LEU A 13 -34.35 -49.82 -13.63
N ILE A 14 -33.69 -50.92 -13.25
CA ILE A 14 -32.51 -50.91 -12.38
C ILE A 14 -31.31 -50.21 -13.05
N GLU A 15 -31.14 -50.37 -14.36
CA GLU A 15 -30.04 -49.74 -15.11
C GLU A 15 -30.20 -48.22 -15.19
N MET A 16 -31.45 -47.72 -15.34
CA MET A 16 -31.72 -46.28 -15.23
C MET A 16 -31.42 -45.72 -13.84
N VAL A 17 -31.76 -46.44 -12.77
CA VAL A 17 -31.48 -45.97 -11.40
C VAL A 17 -29.98 -45.87 -11.13
N VAL A 18 -29.20 -46.87 -11.56
CA VAL A 18 -27.74 -46.85 -11.41
C VAL A 18 -27.12 -45.72 -12.23
N ALA A 19 -27.58 -45.50 -13.46
CA ALA A 19 -27.10 -44.40 -14.30
C ALA A 19 -27.37 -43.03 -13.67
N ILE A 20 -28.57 -42.82 -13.11
CA ILE A 20 -28.92 -41.56 -12.42
C ILE A 20 -28.02 -41.37 -11.18
N ALA A 21 -27.78 -42.42 -10.39
CA ALA A 21 -26.94 -42.31 -9.20
C ALA A 21 -25.48 -41.94 -9.53
N ILE A 22 -24.92 -42.53 -10.59
CA ILE A 22 -23.57 -42.17 -11.05
C ILE A 22 -23.56 -40.72 -11.57
N PHE A 23 -24.56 -40.35 -12.35
CA PHE A 23 -24.68 -39.01 -12.93
C PHE A 23 -24.81 -37.93 -11.86
N THR A 24 -25.57 -38.16 -10.79
CA THR A 24 -25.71 -37.19 -9.69
C THR A 24 -24.40 -37.00 -8.93
N ILE A 25 -23.62 -38.05 -8.72
CA ILE A 25 -22.27 -37.96 -8.12
C ILE A 25 -21.36 -37.08 -8.99
N PHE A 26 -21.36 -37.30 -10.32
CA PHE A 26 -20.57 -36.50 -11.24
C PHE A 26 -21.01 -35.02 -11.25
N ILE A 27 -22.31 -34.75 -11.32
CA ILE A 27 -22.82 -33.37 -11.25
C ILE A 27 -22.39 -32.71 -9.95
N SER A 28 -22.56 -33.40 -8.82
CA SER A 28 -22.17 -32.86 -7.51
C SER A 28 -20.70 -32.49 -7.46
N MET A 29 -19.81 -33.35 -7.98
CA MET A 29 -18.38 -33.09 -8.07
C MET A 29 -18.05 -31.90 -8.97
N ILE A 30 -18.68 -31.81 -10.14
CA ILE A 30 -18.49 -30.70 -11.09
C ILE A 30 -18.96 -29.38 -10.48
N SER A 31 -20.13 -29.36 -9.85
CA SER A 31 -20.67 -28.17 -9.18
C SER A 31 -19.78 -27.71 -8.03
N GLY A 32 -19.25 -28.64 -7.22
CA GLY A 32 -18.29 -28.32 -6.16
C GLY A 32 -17.02 -27.66 -6.69
N THR A 33 -16.46 -28.22 -7.77
CA THR A 33 -15.26 -27.67 -8.44
C THR A 33 -15.54 -26.29 -9.02
N TYR A 34 -16.69 -26.12 -9.68
CA TYR A 34 -17.09 -24.83 -10.24
C TYR A 34 -17.23 -23.74 -9.17
N LEU A 35 -17.88 -24.04 -8.04
CA LEU A 35 -18.04 -23.08 -6.94
C LEU A 35 -16.68 -22.70 -6.33
N TYR A 36 -15.77 -23.66 -6.20
CA TYR A 36 -14.41 -23.40 -5.72
C TYR A 36 -13.68 -22.43 -6.65
N VAL A 37 -13.68 -22.70 -7.96
CA VAL A 37 -13.02 -21.85 -8.97
C VAL A 37 -13.65 -20.46 -9.00
N ALA A 38 -14.98 -20.35 -8.93
CA ALA A 38 -15.68 -19.07 -8.94
C ALA A 38 -15.29 -18.19 -7.73
N ARG A 39 -15.16 -18.78 -6.54
CA ARG A 39 -14.69 -18.06 -5.33
C ARG A 39 -13.25 -17.60 -5.50
N ALA A 40 -12.35 -18.51 -5.90
CA ALA A 40 -10.95 -18.18 -6.11
C ALA A 40 -10.74 -17.05 -7.15
N GLN A 41 -11.57 -17.00 -8.20
CA GLN A 41 -11.55 -15.91 -9.18
C GLN A 41 -12.01 -14.57 -8.59
N ARG A 42 -13.04 -14.58 -7.75
CA ARG A 42 -13.51 -13.38 -7.05
C ARG A 42 -12.46 -12.86 -6.09
N ASP A 43 -11.90 -13.72 -5.26
CA ASP A 43 -10.86 -13.36 -4.27
C ASP A 43 -9.63 -12.77 -4.98
N SER A 44 -9.22 -13.38 -6.11
CA SER A 44 -8.13 -12.87 -6.95
C SER A 44 -8.44 -11.49 -7.55
N ALA A 45 -9.69 -11.24 -7.93
CA ALA A 45 -10.11 -9.95 -8.48
C ALA A 45 -10.14 -8.85 -7.41
N GLU A 46 -10.59 -9.17 -6.19
CA GLU A 46 -10.56 -8.26 -5.05
C GLU A 46 -9.11 -7.96 -4.64
N MET A 47 -8.25 -8.98 -4.52
CA MET A 47 -6.82 -8.81 -4.22
C MET A 47 -6.10 -7.89 -5.22
N ARG A 48 -6.41 -7.98 -6.51
CA ARG A 48 -5.85 -7.08 -7.54
C ARG A 48 -6.23 -5.61 -7.32
N LYS A 49 -7.44 -5.34 -6.82
CA LYS A 49 -7.87 -3.96 -6.53
C LYS A 49 -7.10 -3.40 -5.35
N VAL A 50 -6.94 -4.20 -4.30
CA VAL A 50 -6.20 -3.80 -3.09
C VAL A 50 -4.72 -3.55 -3.43
N TYR A 51 -4.09 -4.46 -4.18
CA TYR A 51 -2.72 -4.29 -4.65
C TYR A 51 -2.56 -3.06 -5.56
N SER A 52 -3.53 -2.78 -6.44
CA SER A 52 -3.52 -1.56 -7.26
C SER A 52 -3.56 -0.32 -6.37
N GLY A 53 -4.49 -0.25 -5.40
CA GLY A 53 -4.59 0.89 -4.50
C GLY A 53 -3.33 1.09 -3.66
N ALA A 54 -2.73 0.02 -3.14
CA ALA A 54 -1.49 0.11 -2.39
C ALA A 54 -0.32 0.59 -3.28
N ARG A 55 -0.27 0.12 -4.53
CA ARG A 55 0.72 0.59 -5.51
C ARG A 55 0.53 2.07 -5.85
N ASP A 56 -0.71 2.53 -5.95
CA ASP A 56 -1.02 3.93 -6.23
C ASP A 56 -0.53 4.82 -5.07
N VAL A 57 -0.83 4.48 -3.82
CA VAL A 57 -0.31 5.18 -2.62
C VAL A 57 1.22 5.20 -2.61
N VAL A 58 1.86 4.04 -2.85
CA VAL A 58 3.32 3.98 -2.94
C VAL A 58 3.86 4.87 -4.06
N SER A 59 3.16 4.91 -5.21
CA SER A 59 3.56 5.71 -6.36
C SER A 59 3.49 7.20 -6.06
N ASP A 60 2.44 7.65 -5.36
CA ASP A 60 2.24 9.04 -4.97
C ASP A 60 3.34 9.46 -4.00
N ILE A 61 3.55 8.73 -2.89
CA ILE A 61 4.66 8.97 -1.95
C ILE A 61 6.01 8.96 -2.70
N SER A 62 6.22 8.00 -3.60
CA SER A 62 7.46 7.89 -4.37
C SER A 62 7.67 9.06 -5.34
N GLN A 63 6.60 9.72 -5.77
CA GLN A 63 6.68 10.90 -6.62
C GLN A 63 7.06 12.11 -5.78
N ASP A 64 6.44 12.29 -4.62
CA ASP A 64 6.67 13.44 -3.75
C ASP A 64 8.08 13.40 -3.15
N VAL A 65 8.55 12.22 -2.74
CA VAL A 65 9.95 11.98 -2.33
C VAL A 65 10.96 12.34 -3.42
N LYS A 66 10.61 12.26 -4.70
CA LYS A 66 11.54 12.65 -5.79
C LYS A 66 11.59 14.15 -6.01
N LEU A 67 10.51 14.85 -5.67
CA LEU A 67 10.35 16.29 -5.89
C LEU A 67 10.83 17.10 -4.69
N GLN A 68 10.64 16.55 -3.48
CA GLN A 68 10.90 17.20 -2.21
C GLN A 68 12.12 16.61 -1.50
N SER A 69 12.65 17.34 -0.53
CA SER A 69 13.72 16.90 0.36
C SER A 69 13.14 16.34 1.65
N VAL A 70 13.89 15.50 2.36
CA VAL A 70 13.46 15.00 3.68
C VAL A 70 13.58 16.13 4.69
N TYR A 71 12.53 16.37 5.48
CA TYR A 71 12.56 17.39 6.52
C TYR A 71 13.15 16.84 7.82
N TYR A 72 14.48 16.87 7.95
CA TYR A 72 15.19 16.29 9.11
C TYR A 72 14.80 16.94 10.45
N GLY A 73 14.48 18.24 10.44
CA GLY A 73 14.02 18.95 11.64
C GLY A 73 12.75 18.36 12.28
N CYS A 74 11.96 17.60 11.51
CA CYS A 74 10.84 16.84 12.04
C CYS A 74 11.27 15.77 13.06
N TYR A 75 12.35 15.05 12.75
CA TYR A 75 12.83 13.92 13.58
C TYR A 75 13.74 14.39 14.73
N GLU A 76 14.32 15.59 14.59
CA GLU A 76 15.14 16.24 15.63
C GLU A 76 14.29 17.03 16.65
N GLY A 77 12.99 17.19 16.39
CA GLY A 77 12.07 17.95 17.24
C GLY A 77 12.24 19.46 17.14
N SER A 78 12.79 19.95 16.02
CA SER A 78 12.96 21.38 15.74
C SER A 78 11.82 21.97 14.87
N ALA A 79 10.96 21.12 14.32
CA ALA A 79 9.79 21.49 13.53
C ALA A 79 8.64 22.07 14.39
N MET A 80 8.64 23.41 14.58
CA MET A 80 7.55 24.08 15.30
C MET A 80 6.30 24.23 14.43
N GLY A 81 5.15 23.71 14.90
CA GLY A 81 3.85 23.87 14.24
C GLY A 81 3.34 22.63 13.50
N ILE A 82 4.17 21.58 13.38
CA ILE A 82 3.77 20.29 12.81
C ILE A 82 3.51 19.30 13.94
N SER A 83 2.27 18.88 14.12
CA SER A 83 1.82 18.00 15.21
C SER A 83 2.44 16.61 15.18
N GLU A 84 2.74 16.11 13.99
CA GLU A 84 3.24 14.79 13.69
C GLU A 84 4.73 14.69 14.03
N CYS A 85 5.45 15.82 14.00
CA CYS A 85 6.87 15.94 14.28
C CYS A 85 7.19 16.15 15.78
N LEU A 86 6.22 15.96 16.68
CA LEU A 86 6.43 16.18 18.11
C LEU A 86 7.27 15.09 18.78
N THR A 87 7.44 13.93 18.13
CA THR A 87 8.23 12.81 18.63
C THR A 87 9.61 12.82 18.01
N THR A 88 10.64 12.97 18.84
CA THR A 88 12.02 12.82 18.39
C THR A 88 12.31 11.36 18.07
N VAL A 89 12.80 11.09 16.86
CA VAL A 89 13.16 9.73 16.45
C VAL A 89 14.64 9.67 16.08
N ASP A 90 15.38 8.77 16.72
CA ASP A 90 16.79 8.55 16.43
C ASP A 90 16.96 7.73 15.14
N LEU A 91 17.21 8.42 14.03
CA LEU A 91 17.46 7.81 12.72
C LEU A 91 18.80 7.07 12.65
N THR A 92 19.74 7.31 13.58
CA THR A 92 21.11 6.74 13.51
C THR A 92 21.14 5.23 13.69
N GLN A 93 20.11 4.69 14.35
CA GLN A 93 19.92 3.26 14.56
C GLN A 93 19.31 2.56 13.34
N GLY A 94 18.94 3.31 12.29
CA GLY A 94 18.23 2.79 11.12
C GLY A 94 16.81 2.34 11.46
N ASN A 95 16.23 2.92 12.52
CA ASN A 95 14.88 2.64 12.97
C ASN A 95 13.85 3.03 11.90
N GLU A 96 12.76 2.28 11.89
CA GLU A 96 11.57 2.63 11.12
C GLU A 96 10.79 3.73 11.85
N VAL A 97 10.29 4.68 11.08
CA VAL A 97 9.44 5.78 11.55
C VAL A 97 8.02 5.60 11.00
N ASP A 98 7.02 6.05 11.76
CA ASP A 98 5.59 5.92 11.43
C ASP A 98 5.05 7.06 10.57
N HIS A 99 5.83 8.13 10.41
CA HIS A 99 5.51 9.27 9.56
C HIS A 99 6.70 9.65 8.69
N LEU A 100 6.41 10.21 7.52
CA LEU A 100 7.41 10.75 6.60
C LEU A 100 7.14 12.23 6.38
N ALA A 101 8.04 13.08 6.89
CA ALA A 101 8.05 14.51 6.60
C ALA A 101 8.99 14.85 5.43
N LEU A 102 8.44 15.56 4.46
CA LEU A 102 9.11 16.10 3.29
C LEU A 102 8.94 17.63 3.28
N TYR A 103 9.84 18.35 2.61
CA TYR A 103 9.71 19.78 2.42
C TYR A 103 10.30 20.25 1.09
N SER A 104 9.80 21.38 0.61
CA SER A 104 10.27 22.07 -0.58
C SER A 104 10.11 23.59 -0.39
N GLY A 105 11.18 24.25 0.04
CA GLY A 105 11.15 25.68 0.34
C GLY A 105 10.29 25.96 1.57
N ASP A 106 9.21 26.73 1.39
CA ASP A 106 8.27 27.10 2.46
C ASP A 106 7.08 26.14 2.57
N GLU A 107 7.07 25.02 1.84
CA GLU A 107 6.02 24.00 1.88
C GLU A 107 6.56 22.71 2.51
N ALA A 108 5.76 22.05 3.34
CA ALA A 108 6.08 20.74 3.93
C ALA A 108 4.89 19.79 3.83
N GLU A 109 5.19 18.52 3.64
CA GLU A 109 4.20 17.45 3.54
C GLU A 109 4.53 16.35 4.55
N VAL A 110 3.52 15.85 5.26
CA VAL A 110 3.69 14.75 6.21
C VAL A 110 2.73 13.63 5.89
N PHE A 111 3.30 12.47 5.56
CA PHE A 111 2.56 11.23 5.33
C PHE A 111 2.55 10.38 6.59
N TYR A 112 1.39 9.83 6.93
CA TYR A 112 1.23 8.89 8.04
C TYR A 112 0.02 7.99 7.79
N ALA A 113 -0.12 6.93 8.58
CA ALA A 113 -1.31 6.06 8.54
C ALA A 113 -2.00 6.03 9.90
N GLU A 114 -3.33 6.18 9.87
CA GLU A 114 -4.18 6.09 11.05
C GLU A 114 -5.50 5.41 10.67
N ASP A 115 -6.04 4.57 11.56
CA ASP A 115 -7.33 3.88 11.37
C ASP A 115 -7.50 3.17 10.01
N GLY A 116 -6.41 2.58 9.48
CA GLY A 116 -6.46 1.85 8.22
C GLY A 116 -6.34 2.71 6.96
N VAL A 117 -6.11 4.01 7.10
CA VAL A 117 -6.09 4.99 6.00
C VAL A 117 -4.76 5.74 6.01
N VAL A 118 -4.16 5.91 4.83
CA VAL A 118 -3.00 6.79 4.67
C VAL A 118 -3.46 8.22 4.46
N TYR A 119 -2.92 9.10 5.27
CA TYR A 119 -3.19 10.53 5.30
C TYR A 119 -1.97 11.32 4.85
N VAL A 120 -2.22 12.49 4.29
CA VAL A 120 -1.22 13.53 4.03
C VAL A 120 -1.69 14.83 4.66
N ASN A 121 -0.78 15.52 5.33
CA ASN A 121 -0.94 16.90 5.79
C ASN A 121 0.03 17.80 5.04
N GLU A 122 -0.44 18.93 4.54
CA GLU A 122 0.40 19.96 3.94
C GLU A 122 0.49 21.17 4.86
N TYR A 123 1.68 21.75 4.95
CA TYR A 123 1.99 22.92 5.76
C TYR A 123 2.72 23.98 4.92
N VAL A 124 2.55 25.24 5.31
CA VAL A 124 3.27 26.39 4.76
C VAL A 124 3.97 27.12 5.90
N PHE A 125 5.23 27.50 5.70
CA PHE A 125 6.02 28.25 6.65
C PHE A 125 5.69 29.75 6.57
N ASP A 126 5.31 30.36 7.69
CA ASP A 126 4.96 31.79 7.76
C ASP A 126 6.14 32.71 8.14
N GLY A 127 7.33 32.14 8.30
CA GLY A 127 8.53 32.81 8.79
C GLY A 127 8.84 32.56 10.28
N ALA A 128 7.89 32.01 11.04
CA ALA A 128 8.06 31.68 12.46
C ALA A 128 7.63 30.25 12.80
N SER A 129 6.57 29.74 12.16
CA SER A 129 6.00 28.42 12.40
C SER A 129 5.38 27.83 11.14
N TRP A 130 5.25 26.51 11.13
CA TRP A 130 4.48 25.78 10.12
C TRP A 130 2.99 25.91 10.43
N LEU A 131 2.21 26.35 9.44
CA LEU A 131 0.76 26.45 9.52
C LEU A 131 0.13 25.51 8.47
N PRO A 132 -1.04 24.91 8.72
CA PRO A 132 -1.72 24.10 7.72
C PRO A 132 -1.93 24.87 6.41
N ALA A 133 -1.65 24.23 5.27
CA ALA A 133 -1.85 24.81 3.96
C ALA A 133 -3.34 25.02 3.64
N SER A 134 -3.62 25.83 2.62
CA SER A 134 -4.99 26.07 2.15
C SER A 134 -5.67 24.76 1.75
N GLY A 135 -6.84 24.48 2.34
CA GLY A 135 -7.57 23.22 2.17
C GLY A 135 -7.15 22.10 3.12
N TYR A 136 -6.21 22.33 4.04
CA TYR A 136 -5.82 21.41 5.13
C TYR A 136 -6.15 21.98 6.51
N GLU A 137 -6.99 23.02 6.58
CA GLU A 137 -7.36 23.69 7.84
C GLU A 137 -8.17 22.77 8.76
N ASP A 138 -8.92 21.84 8.16
CA ASP A 138 -9.70 20.81 8.86
C ASP A 138 -8.87 19.54 9.16
N GLY A 139 -7.57 19.55 8.82
CA GLY A 139 -6.63 18.44 9.02
C GLY A 139 -6.30 17.66 7.75
N ALA A 140 -5.90 16.41 7.95
CA ALA A 140 -5.27 15.61 6.90
C ALA A 140 -6.25 15.09 5.86
N LYS A 141 -5.75 14.94 4.63
CA LYS A 141 -6.51 14.35 3.52
C LYS A 141 -6.11 12.90 3.32
N ALA A 142 -7.11 12.05 3.10
CA ALA A 142 -6.88 10.66 2.78
C ALA A 142 -6.31 10.52 1.36
N VAL A 143 -5.16 9.86 1.24
CA VAL A 143 -4.52 9.48 -0.04
C VAL A 143 -4.98 8.08 -0.46
N THR A 144 -5.45 7.27 0.48
CA THR A 144 -5.88 5.90 0.21
C THR A 144 -7.25 5.83 -0.49
N ALA A 145 -7.32 5.08 -1.59
CA ALA A 145 -8.58 4.71 -2.22
C ALA A 145 -9.19 3.44 -1.58
N ALA A 146 -10.49 3.45 -1.29
CA ALA A 146 -11.22 2.24 -0.91
C ALA A 146 -11.14 1.19 -2.04
N PRO A 147 -10.89 -0.10 -1.76
CA PRO A 147 -11.08 -0.81 -0.48
C PRO A 147 -9.77 -1.14 0.28
N LEU A 148 -8.69 -0.36 0.09
CA LEU A 148 -7.43 -0.63 0.79
C LEU A 148 -7.56 -0.28 2.29
N THR A 149 -7.13 -1.19 3.15
CA THR A 149 -6.92 -0.96 4.59
C THR A 149 -5.44 -1.15 4.89
N VAL A 150 -4.78 -0.11 5.39
CA VAL A 150 -3.35 -0.11 5.71
C VAL A 150 -3.17 -0.40 7.20
N ASP A 151 -2.64 -1.58 7.51
CA ASP A 151 -2.39 -1.98 8.90
C ASP A 151 -1.16 -1.29 9.47
N GLY A 152 -0.18 -0.99 8.61
CA GLY A 152 1.05 -0.31 8.97
C GLY A 152 1.66 0.41 7.79
N LEU A 153 2.14 1.63 8.03
CA LEU A 153 2.94 2.41 7.10
C LEU A 153 4.19 2.83 7.83
N TYR A 154 5.34 2.38 7.34
CA TYR A 154 6.62 2.67 7.97
C TYR A 154 7.62 3.16 6.95
N PHE A 155 8.54 4.00 7.41
CA PHE A 155 9.57 4.57 6.57
C PHE A 155 10.93 4.32 7.20
N ARG A 156 11.92 3.99 6.38
CA ARG A 156 13.32 4.02 6.78
C ARG A 156 14.04 5.08 5.97
N ILE A 157 14.60 6.04 6.67
CA ILE A 157 15.25 7.21 6.08
C ILE A 157 16.77 7.02 6.19
N PHE A 158 17.47 7.31 5.10
CA PHE A 158 18.92 7.35 5.06
C PHE A 158 19.37 8.55 4.21
N PRO A 159 20.43 9.27 4.57
CA PRO A 159 21.21 9.14 5.80
C PRO A 159 20.42 9.53 7.06
N ALA A 160 20.98 9.28 8.24
CA ALA A 160 20.35 9.62 9.52
C ALA A 160 20.44 11.12 9.87
N TYR A 161 21.32 11.85 9.18
CA TYR A 161 21.59 13.26 9.39
C TYR A 161 21.35 14.00 8.08
N ASP A 162 20.98 15.28 8.18
CA ASP A 162 20.78 16.11 7.00
C ASP A 162 22.10 16.27 6.22
N PRO A 163 22.19 15.78 4.97
CA PRO A 163 23.41 15.95 4.18
C PRO A 163 23.74 17.42 3.88
N ASP A 164 22.76 18.33 3.92
CA ASP A 164 22.98 19.75 3.62
C ASP A 164 23.72 20.47 4.76
N GLU A 165 23.60 20.02 6.00
CA GLU A 165 24.37 20.55 7.14
C GLU A 165 25.85 20.19 7.10
N TYR A 166 26.21 19.09 6.40
CA TYR A 166 27.57 18.55 6.35
C TYR A 166 28.22 18.70 4.98
N TYR A 167 27.89 19.76 4.23
CA TYR A 167 28.40 19.98 2.87
C TYR A 167 29.93 19.91 2.76
N ASP A 168 30.66 20.38 3.78
CA ASP A 168 32.13 20.38 3.80
C ASP A 168 32.76 18.99 4.07
N ASP A 169 31.98 18.03 4.57
CA ASP A 169 32.44 16.68 4.84
C ASP A 169 32.04 15.71 3.72
N VAL A 170 32.99 15.47 2.81
CA VAL A 170 32.83 14.52 1.70
C VAL A 170 32.48 13.09 2.14
N SER A 171 32.72 12.73 3.40
CA SER A 171 32.35 11.42 3.94
C SER A 171 30.87 11.31 4.31
N LEU A 172 30.15 12.44 4.38
CA LEU A 172 28.74 12.55 4.74
C LEU A 172 27.85 13.00 3.57
N GLN A 173 28.43 13.23 2.39
CA GLN A 173 27.68 13.51 1.16
C GLN A 173 27.04 12.24 0.60
N PHE A 174 25.91 11.86 1.16
CA PHE A 174 25.07 10.78 0.66
C PHE A 174 23.81 11.34 0.01
N GLN A 175 23.39 10.72 -1.10
CA GLN A 175 22.07 10.98 -1.65
C GLN A 175 21.00 10.37 -0.71
N PRO A 176 20.04 11.17 -0.22
CA PRO A 176 18.98 10.62 0.60
C PRO A 176 18.17 9.58 -0.15
N HIS A 177 17.81 8.51 0.55
CA HIS A 177 16.85 7.55 0.08
C HIS A 177 15.94 7.08 1.21
N ILE A 178 14.70 6.80 0.84
CA ILE A 178 13.62 6.47 1.75
C ILE A 178 13.09 5.11 1.31
N THR A 179 13.03 4.19 2.25
CA THR A 179 12.37 2.90 2.05
C THR A 179 11.00 2.94 2.69
N VAL A 180 9.97 2.78 1.89
CA VAL A 180 8.57 2.75 2.32
C VAL A 180 8.16 1.29 2.50
N TYR A 181 7.57 0.98 3.64
CA TYR A 181 6.96 -0.31 3.97
C TYR A 181 5.47 -0.09 4.18
N ILE A 182 4.64 -0.86 3.48
CA ILE A 182 3.19 -0.87 3.65
C ILE A 182 2.75 -2.28 3.96
N ASP A 183 2.19 -2.46 5.14
CA ASP A 183 1.48 -3.67 5.51
C ASP A 183 -0.02 -3.41 5.37
N SER A 184 -0.71 -4.30 4.67
CA SER A 184 -2.13 -4.16 4.38
C SER A 184 -2.84 -5.50 4.48
N SER A 185 -4.06 -5.45 5.03
CA SER A 185 -4.97 -6.57 5.12
C SER A 185 -6.19 -6.35 4.24
N TYR A 186 -6.68 -7.45 3.69
CA TYR A 186 -7.98 -7.54 3.04
C TYR A 186 -8.74 -8.70 3.66
N SER A 187 -9.61 -8.39 4.62
CA SER A 187 -10.24 -9.36 5.52
C SER A 187 -9.23 -10.15 6.35
N ASP A 188 -9.70 -10.97 7.30
CA ASP A 188 -8.84 -11.79 8.19
C ASP A 188 -7.99 -12.86 7.45
N ILE A 189 -8.09 -12.95 6.12
CA ILE A 189 -7.57 -14.07 5.32
C ILE A 189 -6.34 -13.66 4.50
N LEU A 190 -6.21 -12.39 4.11
CA LEU A 190 -5.19 -11.94 3.17
C LEU A 190 -4.43 -10.74 3.72
N ASN A 191 -3.18 -10.98 4.12
CA ASN A 191 -2.24 -9.93 4.49
C ASN A 191 -1.13 -9.90 3.43
N PHE A 192 -0.73 -8.70 3.01
CA PHE A 192 0.43 -8.53 2.14
C PHE A 192 1.27 -7.35 2.62
N SER A 193 2.56 -7.42 2.30
CA SER A 193 3.53 -6.38 2.61
C SER A 193 4.17 -5.90 1.30
N LEU A 194 4.22 -4.59 1.12
CA LEU A 194 4.92 -3.92 0.02
C LEU A 194 6.10 -3.15 0.56
N GLN A 195 7.22 -3.27 -0.14
CA GLN A 195 8.42 -2.50 0.14
C GLN A 195 8.91 -1.84 -1.14
N THR A 196 9.20 -0.55 -1.08
CA THR A 196 9.89 0.18 -2.16
C THR A 196 10.97 1.08 -1.58
N SER A 197 12.01 1.38 -2.35
CA SER A 197 13.03 2.36 -1.98
C SER A 197 13.15 3.43 -3.06
N VAL A 198 13.20 4.69 -2.63
CA VAL A 198 13.19 5.85 -3.51
C VAL A 198 14.28 6.81 -3.07
N SER A 199 15.14 7.24 -3.99
CA SER A 199 16.14 8.29 -3.73
C SER A 199 15.59 9.67 -4.09
N THR A 200 15.84 10.66 -3.25
CA THR A 200 15.53 12.06 -3.53
C THR A 200 16.49 12.58 -4.61
N ARG A 201 16.01 13.43 -5.53
CA ARG A 201 16.86 13.99 -6.61
C ARG A 201 17.36 15.39 -6.31
N THR A 202 16.68 16.07 -5.39
CA THR A 202 16.91 17.47 -5.08
C THR A 202 18.06 17.55 -4.09
N TYR A 203 19.20 18.06 -4.54
CA TYR A 203 20.19 18.68 -3.66
C TYR A 203 19.74 20.12 -3.51
N VAL A 204 19.49 20.60 -2.29
CA VAL A 204 19.11 21.99 -2.09
C VAL A 204 20.31 22.84 -2.52
N GLN A 205 20.21 23.45 -3.70
CA GLN A 205 21.16 24.49 -4.11
C GLN A 205 20.70 25.79 -3.45
N ASN A 206 21.26 26.07 -2.28
CA ASN A 206 21.18 27.39 -1.64
C ASN A 206 21.71 28.50 -2.55
#